data_AF-A0A9W5AVP8-F1
#
_entry.id   AF-A0A9W5AVP8-F1
#
_cell.length_a   1.000
_cell.length_b   1.000
_cell.length_c   1.000
_cell.angle_alpha   90.00
_cell.angle_beta   90.00
_cell.angle_gamma   90.00
#
_symmetry.space_group_name_H-M   'P 1'
#
loop_
_entity.id
_entity.type
_entity.pdbx_description
1 polymer ?
#
loop_
_entity_poly.entity_id
_entity_poly.type
_entity_poly.pdbx_seq_one_letter_code
_entity_poly.pdbx_strand_id
1 'polypeptide(L)'
;MKLDELVLHPSPVSESIFLGTMKKDIKSGFYKWVNKIDFTEQFWSCLAEFGRNKLTQNETDKITFIEEFKSGLKLEIKVTKG
;
A
#
# COMPACT_ATOMS: atom_id res chain seq x y z
N MET A 1 15.80 3.76 -9.53
CA MET A 1 15.54 3.47 -8.11
C MET A 1 15.78 1.99 -7.92
N LYS A 2 16.54 1.60 -6.90
CA LYS A 2 16.64 0.19 -6.53
C LYS A 2 15.46 -0.18 -5.62
N LEU A 3 15.05 -1.44 -5.65
CA LEU A 3 13.82 -1.89 -4.99
C LEU A 3 13.87 -1.70 -3.46
N ASP A 4 15.05 -1.90 -2.89
CA ASP A 4 15.39 -1.77 -1.47
C ASP A 4 15.40 -0.32 -0.95
N GLU A 5 15.40 0.67 -1.86
CA GLU A 5 15.39 2.10 -1.51
C GLU A 5 13.97 2.70 -1.48
N LEU A 6 12.97 1.93 -1.93
CA LEU A 6 11.59 2.40 -2.06
C LEU A 6 10.86 2.32 -0.72
N VAL A 7 10.15 3.40 -0.40
CA VAL A 7 9.28 3.48 0.78
C VAL A 7 7.87 3.87 0.37
N LEU A 8 6.89 3.20 0.98
CA LEU A 8 5.47 3.47 0.80
C LEU A 8 4.99 4.30 2.00
N HIS A 9 4.46 5.49 1.71
CA HIS A 9 3.91 6.37 2.72
C HIS A 9 2.43 6.61 2.41
N PRO A 10 1.50 6.21 3.31
CA PRO A 10 0.11 6.62 3.17
C PRO A 10 0.04 8.15 3.27
N SER A 11 -0.69 8.77 2.36
CA SER A 11 -0.97 10.20 2.45
C SER A 11 -1.92 10.44 3.64
N PRO A 12 -1.57 11.28 4.63
CA PRO A 12 -2.39 11.47 5.83
C PRO A 12 -3.74 12.15 5.57
N VAL A 13 -3.97 12.65 4.35
CA VAL A 13 -5.15 13.44 3.96
C VAL A 13 -5.78 12.97 2.64
N SER A 14 -5.25 11.92 2.02
CA SER A 14 -5.80 11.40 0.76
C SER A 14 -5.63 9.89 0.65
N GLU A 15 -6.49 9.26 -0.16
CA GLU A 15 -6.38 7.84 -0.54
C GLU A 15 -5.20 7.58 -1.49
N SER A 16 -4.38 8.60 -1.76
CA SER A 16 -3.24 8.51 -2.65
C SER A 16 -2.11 7.71 -2.00
N ILE A 17 -1.55 6.78 -2.76
CA ILE A 17 -0.43 5.95 -2.36
C ILE A 17 0.76 6.33 -3.24
N PHE A 18 1.80 6.84 -2.59
CA PHE A 18 3.01 7.26 -3.27
C PHE A 18 4.14 6.27 -3.02
N LEU A 19 4.87 5.97 -4.09
CA LEU A 19 6.08 5.17 -4.06
C LEU A 19 7.25 6.07 -4.47
N GLY A 20 8.36 5.97 -3.76
CA GLY A 20 9.51 6.78 -4.09
C GLY A 20 10.64 6.70 -3.08
N THR A 21 11.60 7.60 -3.24
CA THR A 21 12.74 7.74 -2.33
C THR A 21 12.66 9.05 -1.57
N MET A 22 13.06 8.99 -0.30
CA MET A 22 13.08 10.13 0.61
C MET A 22 14.52 10.47 1.00
N LYS A 23 14.83 11.76 1.14
CA LYS A 23 16.11 12.23 1.66
C LYS A 23 15.87 13.24 2.78
N LYS A 24 16.69 13.15 3.82
CA LYS A 24 16.67 14.13 4.91
C LYS A 24 17.19 15.47 4.41
N ASP A 25 16.36 16.50 4.51
CA ASP A 25 16.72 17.87 4.21
C ASP A 25 17.59 18.41 5.36
N ILE A 26 18.80 18.88 5.03
CA ILE A 26 19.81 19.27 6.02
C ILE A 26 19.39 20.54 6.78
N LYS A 27 18.63 21.44 6.15
CA LYS A 27 18.23 22.73 6.72
C LYS A 27 17.03 22.61 7.66
N SER A 28 16.04 21.83 7.26
CA SER A 28 14.78 21.67 7.99
C SER A 28 14.76 20.43 8.89
N GLY A 29 15.66 19.47 8.69
CA GLY A 29 15.73 18.22 9.43
C GLY A 29 14.65 17.20 9.06
N PHE A 30 13.70 17.56 8.19
CA PHE A 30 12.61 16.69 7.75
C PHE A 30 12.98 15.89 6.51
N TYR A 31 12.35 14.73 6.34
CA TYR A 31 12.47 13.94 5.11
C TYR A 31 11.60 14.56 4.02
N LYS A 32 12.18 14.70 2.82
CA LYS A 32 11.50 15.18 1.62
C LYS A 32 11.64 14.14 0.51
N TRP A 33 10.61 14.06 -0.32
CA TRP A 33 10.63 13.23 -1.53
C TRP A 33 11.73 13.72 -2.48
N VAL A 34 12.55 12.79 -2.96
CA VAL A 34 13.52 13.03 -4.05
C VAL A 34 12.94 12.55 -5.36
N ASN A 35 12.39 11.34 -5.36
CA ASN A 35 11.60 10.79 -6.45
C ASN A 35 10.26 10.39 -5.89
N LYS A 36 9.18 10.77 -6.58
CA LYS A 36 7.80 10.49 -6.18
C LYS A 36 7.01 10.04 -7.39
N ILE A 37 6.38 8.89 -7.29
CA ILE A 37 5.47 8.34 -8.29
C ILE A 37 4.12 8.13 -7.62
N ASP A 38 3.05 8.52 -8.31
CA ASP A 38 1.71 8.13 -7.93
C ASP A 38 1.51 6.66 -8.29
N PHE A 39 1.32 5.83 -7.27
CA PHE A 39 1.16 4.38 -7.37
C PHE A 39 -0.25 3.95 -6.95
N THR A 40 -1.18 4.90 -6.84
CA THR A 40 -2.51 4.66 -6.26
C THR A 40 -3.29 3.61 -7.05
N GLU A 41 -3.41 3.79 -8.36
CA GLU A 41 -4.19 2.88 -9.22
C GLU A 41 -3.55 1.49 -9.30
N GLN A 42 -2.23 1.42 -9.43
CA GLN A 42 -1.50 0.16 -9.51
C GLN A 42 -1.56 -0.61 -8.19
N PHE A 43 -1.47 0.09 -7.05
CA PHE A 43 -1.64 -0.53 -5.74
C PHE A 43 -3.00 -1.21 -5.61
N TRP A 44 -4.08 -0.47 -5.90
CA TRP A 44 -5.44 -1.01 -5.77
C TRP A 44 -5.70 -2.13 -6.78
N SER A 45 -5.15 -2.03 -7.99
CA SER A 45 -5.23 -3.08 -9.02
C SER A 45 -4.54 -4.36 -8.55
N CYS A 46 -3.30 -4.26 -8.03
CA CYS A 46 -2.57 -5.40 -7.50
C CYS A 46 -3.30 -6.03 -6.29
N LEU A 47 -3.88 -5.23 -5.41
CA LEU A 47 -4.63 -5.71 -4.26
C LEU A 47 -5.91 -6.45 -4.68
N ALA A 48 -6.63 -5.91 -5.67
CA ALA A 48 -7.82 -6.55 -6.24
C ALA A 48 -7.47 -7.88 -6.93
N GLU A 49 -6.39 -7.92 -7.70
CA GLU A 49 -5.89 -9.14 -8.34
C GLU A 49 -5.47 -10.20 -7.31
N PHE A 50 -4.74 -9.79 -6.26
CA PHE A 50 -4.37 -10.69 -5.17
C PHE A 50 -5.61 -11.27 -4.47
N GLY A 51 -6.61 -10.43 -4.18
CA GLY A 51 -7.88 -10.88 -3.61
C GLY A 51 -8.61 -11.87 -4.52
N ARG A 52 -8.69 -11.58 -5.82
CA ARG A 52 -9.35 -12.45 -6.82
C ARG A 52 -8.62 -13.79 -6.98
N ASN A 53 -7.29 -13.79 -7.01
CA ASN A 53 -6.48 -15.00 -7.08
C ASN A 53 -6.68 -15.88 -5.84
N LYS A 54 -6.71 -15.27 -4.64
CA LYS A 54 -6.99 -16.00 -3.40
C LYS A 54 -8.41 -16.56 -3.35
N LEU A 55 -9.42 -15.82 -3.83
CA LEU A 55 -10.80 -16.30 -3.92
C LEU A 55 -10.94 -17.51 -4.85
N THR A 56 -10.25 -17.45 -5.99
CA THR A 56 -10.27 -18.51 -6.99
C THR A 56 -9.56 -19.77 -6.50
N GLN A 57 -8.42 -19.62 -5.81
CA GLN A 57 -7.64 -20.75 -5.29
C GLN A 57 -8.31 -21.47 -4.10
N ASN A 58 -9.07 -20.75 -3.28
CA ASN A 58 -9.68 -21.33 -2.08
C ASN A 58 -11.11 -21.86 -2.29
N GLU A 59 -11.68 -21.72 -3.51
CA GLU A 59 -13.11 -22.01 -3.80
C GLU A 59 -14.09 -21.32 -2.83
N THR A 60 -13.66 -20.24 -2.17
CA THR A 60 -14.46 -19.48 -1.22
C THR A 60 -15.10 -18.29 -1.89
N ASP A 61 -16.37 -18.01 -1.57
CA ASP A 61 -17.07 -16.83 -2.07
C ASP A 61 -16.70 -15.54 -1.32
N LYS A 62 -15.93 -15.64 -0.23
CA LYS A 62 -15.52 -14.50 0.59
C LYS A 62 -14.14 -14.70 1.19
N ILE A 63 -13.32 -13.67 1.12
CA ILE A 63 -12.04 -13.58 1.82
C ILE A 63 -11.98 -12.30 2.63
N THR A 64 -11.46 -12.42 3.85
CA THR A 64 -11.18 -11.28 4.72
C THR A 64 -9.68 -11.27 4.98
N PHE A 65 -9.00 -10.23 4.52
CA PHE A 65 -7.61 -9.97 4.89
C PHE A 65 -7.61 -9.08 6.12
N ILE A 66 -6.95 -9.53 7.19
CA ILE A 66 -6.79 -8.76 8.42
C ILE A 66 -5.28 -8.66 8.66
N GLU A 67 -4.77 -7.43 8.64
CA GLU A 67 -3.39 -7.14 9.03
C GLU A 67 -3.40 -6.16 10.20
N GLU A 68 -2.64 -6.47 11.25
CA GLU A 68 -2.47 -5.63 12.43
C GLU A 68 -1.07 -5.03 12.44
N PHE A 69 -0.98 -3.72 12.30
CA PHE A 69 0.29 -3.01 12.35
C PHE A 69 0.77 -2.87 13.80
N LYS A 70 2.09 -2.75 13.99
CA LYS A 70 2.70 -2.51 15.31
C LYS A 70 2.18 -1.26 16.04
N SER A 71 1.56 -0.33 15.31
CA SER A 71 0.89 0.85 15.85
C SER A 71 -0.49 0.57 16.46
N GLY A 72 -1.00 -0.67 16.35
CA GLY A 72 -2.37 -1.05 16.73
C GLY A 72 -3.43 -0.75 15.68
N LEU A 73 -3.05 -0.16 14.54
CA LEU A 73 -3.93 0.00 13.38
C LEU A 73 -4.25 -1.36 12.77
N LYS A 74 -5.51 -1.58 12.41
CA LYS A 74 -5.97 -2.80 11.74
C LYS A 74 -6.50 -2.45 10.35
N LEU A 75 -5.95 -3.11 9.34
CA LEU A 75 -6.48 -3.07 7.98
C LEU A 75 -7.33 -4.31 7.77
N GLU A 76 -8.62 -4.12 7.50
CA GLU A 76 -9.54 -5.19 7.13
C GLU A 76 -10.02 -4.98 5.69
N ILE A 77 -9.74 -5.95 4.81
CA ILE A 77 -10.22 -5.95 3.42
C ILE A 77 -11.13 -7.15 3.22
N LYS A 78 -12.40 -6.88 2.95
CA LYS A 78 -13.41 -7.88 2.64
C LYS A 78 -13.61 -7.93 1.12
N VAL A 79 -13.35 -9.08 0.52
CA VAL A 79 -13.60 -9.33 -0.90
C VAL A 79 -14.62 -10.46 -1.02
N THR A 80 -15.66 -10.24 -1.82
CA THR A 80 -16.69 -11.24 -2.13
C THR A 80 -16.69 -11.51 -3.63
N LYS A 81 -16.87 -12.78 -4.00
CA LYS A 81 -17.09 -13.20 -5.38
C LYS A 81 -18.49 -12.72 -5.80
N GLY A 82 -18.56 -11.92 -6.86
CA GLY A 82 -19.81 -11.43 -7.45
C GLY A 82 -20.38 -12.40 -8.47
#